data_AF-A0A210Q285-F1
#
_entry.id   AF-A0A210Q285-F1
#
_cell.length_a   1.000
_cell.length_b   1.000
_cell.length_c   1.000
_cell.angle_alpha   90.00
_cell.angle_beta   90.00
_cell.angle_gamma   90.00
#
_symmetry.space_group_name_H-M   'P 1'
#
loop_
_entity.id
_entity.type
_entity.pdbx_description
1 polymer ?
#
loop_
_entity_poly.entity_id
_entity_poly.type
_entity_poly.pdbx_seq_one_letter_code
_entity_poly.pdbx_strand_id
1 'polypeptide(L)'
;MFFNKSGSAPGSNMMQSYMEKRLTTLHNSSSSSVTTYKDKVLAFLSGVIFVTILPYIHIGIIHLKIWVPGKGKVDRNKCTCSCFDTVFRGQYEDQGPTTYKHVYFNATWQTMRIWLFTVIFVLLAYESIKYLIPLIRRRNLRPAMFALYVANLYPHYYSWWSYFSYYNEDFYDYYKHHMLFTITEVIATCLVLNLCDNRNEIVSWKILAIVSINLMHISVEGSDQFIQHVVYGKGSHFQNARNIGLMIPDLLHICID
;
A
#
# COMPACT_ATOMS: atom_id res chain seq x y z
N MET A 1 11.25 54.60 44.33
CA MET A 1 11.23 54.59 42.86
C MET A 1 10.74 53.21 42.42
N PHE A 2 9.45 52.90 42.60
CA PHE A 2 8.38 52.96 41.58
C PHE A 2 8.79 52.43 40.19
N PHE A 3 8.27 51.24 39.84
CA PHE A 3 7.79 50.72 38.53
C PHE A 3 7.73 49.17 38.66
N ASN A 4 6.70 48.40 38.27
CA ASN A 4 5.34 48.65 37.82
C ASN A 4 4.56 47.33 38.03
N LYS A 5 3.28 47.42 38.39
CA LYS A 5 2.33 46.30 38.41
C LYS A 5 2.06 45.85 36.97
N SER A 6 2.31 44.58 36.63
CA SER A 6 1.62 43.92 35.51
C SER A 6 0.53 43.02 36.09
N GLY A 7 -0.72 43.50 36.06
CA GLY A 7 -1.88 42.71 36.43
C GLY A 7 -2.05 41.52 35.50
N SER A 8 -1.97 40.31 36.06
CA SER A 8 -2.57 39.14 35.44
C SER A 8 -4.08 39.23 35.63
N ALA A 9 -4.80 39.46 34.53
CA ALA A 9 -6.25 39.44 34.53
C ALA A 9 -6.73 38.03 34.96
N PRO A 10 -7.56 37.89 36.00
CA PRO A 10 -7.99 36.59 36.52
C PRO A 10 -8.91 35.81 35.55
N GLY A 11 -9.24 36.38 34.39
CA GLY A 11 -10.11 35.78 33.37
C GLY A 11 -9.41 34.99 32.27
N SER A 12 -8.11 35.18 32.01
CA SER A 12 -7.41 34.50 30.89
C SER A 12 -7.26 33.00 31.14
N ASN A 13 -6.98 32.62 32.39
CA ASN A 13 -6.81 31.22 32.78
C ASN A 13 -8.14 30.45 32.80
N MET A 14 -9.26 31.13 33.08
CA MET A 14 -10.58 30.49 33.09
C MET A 14 -11.07 30.18 31.67
N MET A 15 -10.90 31.12 30.74
CA MET A 15 -11.26 30.93 29.33
C MET A 15 -10.40 29.83 28.71
N GLN A 16 -9.09 29.84 28.96
CA GLN A 16 -8.17 28.83 28.45
C GLN A 16 -8.46 27.44 29.03
N SER A 17 -8.68 27.33 30.35
CA SER A 17 -9.07 26.08 31.01
C SER A 17 -10.42 25.56 30.51
N TYR A 18 -11.39 26.46 30.29
CA TYR A 18 -12.69 26.11 29.72
C TYR A 18 -12.54 25.60 28.29
N MET A 19 -11.77 26.29 27.44
CA MET A 19 -11.52 25.87 26.05
C MET A 19 -10.78 24.53 26.00
N GLU A 20 -9.73 24.33 26.79
CA GLU A 20 -9.01 23.06 26.88
C GLU A 20 -9.95 21.93 27.31
N LYS A 21 -10.74 22.14 28.38
CA LYS A 21 -11.70 21.14 28.86
C LYS A 21 -12.76 20.84 27.81
N ARG A 22 -13.27 21.85 27.08
CA ARG A 22 -14.25 21.68 26.01
C ARG A 22 -13.65 20.93 24.82
N LEU A 23 -12.41 21.24 24.43
CA LEU A 23 -11.68 20.57 23.36
C LEU A 23 -11.37 19.12 23.72
N THR A 24 -10.93 18.84 24.95
CA THR A 24 -10.71 17.48 25.44
C THR A 24 -12.01 16.69 25.51
N THR A 25 -13.11 17.31 25.94
CA THR A 25 -14.44 16.66 25.97
C THR A 25 -14.93 16.37 24.56
N LEU A 26 -14.76 17.30 23.62
CA LEU A 26 -15.07 17.10 22.20
C LEU A 26 -14.21 15.99 21.59
N HIS A 27 -12.90 15.99 21.85
CA HIS A 27 -11.98 14.96 21.40
C HIS A 27 -12.35 13.58 21.94
N ASN A 28 -12.67 13.47 23.24
CA ASN A 28 -13.09 12.22 23.86
C ASN A 28 -14.47 11.74 23.38
N SER A 29 -15.41 12.67 23.13
CA SER A 29 -16.72 12.35 22.55
C SER A 29 -16.63 11.95 21.07
N SER A 30 -15.64 12.47 20.36
CA SER A 30 -15.27 12.03 19.01
C SER A 30 -14.53 10.69 19.05
N SER A 31 -13.70 10.43 20.07
CA SER A 31 -12.91 9.20 20.14
C SER A 31 -13.76 7.98 20.47
N SER A 32 -14.87 8.15 21.21
CA SER A 32 -15.87 7.08 21.42
C SER A 32 -16.76 6.83 20.19
N SER A 33 -16.73 7.70 19.18
CA SER A 33 -17.41 7.51 17.88
C SER A 33 -16.56 6.72 16.87
N VAL A 34 -15.32 6.33 17.20
CA VAL A 34 -14.40 5.57 16.30
C VAL A 34 -14.15 4.15 16.84
N THR A 35 -15.15 3.54 17.47
CA THR A 35 -14.99 2.23 18.11
C THR A 35 -15.65 1.08 17.36
N THR A 36 -16.49 1.35 16.35
CA THR A 36 -17.14 0.27 15.58
C THR A 36 -16.31 -0.09 14.34
N TYR A 37 -16.19 -1.38 14.03
CA TYR A 37 -15.50 -1.89 12.83
C TYR A 37 -15.96 -1.19 11.54
N LYS A 38 -17.27 -0.89 11.46
CA LYS A 38 -17.88 -0.14 10.34
C LYS A 38 -17.22 1.24 10.15
N ASP A 39 -16.91 1.95 11.22
CA ASP A 39 -16.31 3.28 11.16
C ASP A 39 -14.86 3.20 10.68
N LYS A 40 -14.13 2.14 11.07
CA LYS A 40 -12.76 1.90 10.57
C LYS A 40 -12.75 1.59 9.08
N VAL A 41 -13.68 0.75 8.61
CA VAL A 41 -13.84 0.47 7.17
C VAL A 41 -14.25 1.73 6.42
N LEU A 42 -15.20 2.50 6.94
CA LEU A 42 -15.62 3.76 6.34
C LEU A 42 -14.46 4.76 6.27
N ALA A 43 -13.68 4.89 7.34
CA ALA A 43 -12.48 5.74 7.37
C ALA A 43 -11.46 5.30 6.31
N PHE A 44 -11.18 4.00 6.21
CA PHE A 44 -10.28 3.46 5.19
C PHE A 44 -10.77 3.75 3.77
N LEU A 45 -12.04 3.45 3.48
CA LEU A 45 -12.65 3.71 2.16
C LEU A 45 -12.65 5.20 1.83
N SER A 46 -12.97 6.06 2.81
CA SER A 46 -12.92 7.51 2.63
C SER A 46 -11.49 7.99 2.34
N GLY A 47 -10.48 7.41 2.98
CA GLY A 47 -9.07 7.69 2.72
C GLY A 47 -8.65 7.28 1.31
N VAL A 48 -9.03 6.08 0.86
CA VAL A 48 -8.78 5.60 -0.51
C VAL A 48 -9.40 6.56 -1.52
N ILE A 49 -10.69 6.90 -1.34
CA ILE A 49 -11.42 7.79 -2.24
C ILE A 49 -10.76 9.17 -2.28
N PHE A 50 -10.49 9.75 -1.10
CA PHE A 50 -9.90 11.08 -0.99
C PHE A 50 -8.55 11.16 -1.71
N VAL A 51 -7.63 10.23 -1.43
CA VAL A 51 -6.29 10.26 -2.02
C VAL A 51 -6.33 9.94 -3.51
N THR A 52 -7.25 9.11 -3.99
CA THR A 52 -7.39 8.77 -5.42
C THR A 52 -8.05 9.89 -6.23
N ILE A 53 -8.94 10.69 -5.62
CA ILE A 53 -9.57 11.83 -6.30
C ILE A 53 -8.53 12.92 -6.62
N LEU A 54 -7.50 13.09 -5.80
CA LEU A 54 -6.45 14.10 -6.02
C LEU A 54 -5.76 13.97 -7.40
N PRO A 55 -5.17 12.83 -7.80
CA PRO A 55 -4.58 12.68 -9.13
C PRO A 55 -5.63 12.76 -10.25
N TYR A 56 -6.88 12.35 -10.00
CA TYR A 56 -7.97 12.51 -10.96
C TYR A 56 -8.24 13.98 -11.29
N ILE A 57 -8.41 14.82 -10.27
CA ILE A 57 -8.61 16.26 -10.44
C ILE A 57 -7.36 16.90 -11.05
N HIS A 58 -6.18 16.62 -10.48
CA HIS A 58 -4.94 17.24 -10.90
C HIS A 58 -4.55 16.89 -12.33
N ILE A 59 -4.40 15.60 -12.64
CA ILE A 59 -3.93 15.15 -13.96
C ILE A 59 -5.06 15.17 -14.99
N GLY A 60 -6.23 14.63 -14.61
CA GLY A 60 -7.34 14.39 -15.54
C GLY A 60 -8.18 15.63 -15.85
N ILE A 61 -8.31 16.57 -14.92
CA ILE A 61 -9.10 17.80 -15.12
C ILE A 61 -8.15 18.99 -15.35
N ILE A 62 -7.32 19.33 -14.37
CA ILE A 62 -6.50 20.55 -14.42
C ILE A 62 -5.49 20.48 -15.57
N HIS A 63 -4.64 19.47 -15.61
CA HIS A 63 -3.62 19.37 -16.66
C HIS A 63 -4.23 19.07 -18.03
N LEU A 64 -5.04 18.01 -18.14
CA LEU A 64 -5.53 17.52 -19.43
C LEU A 64 -6.60 18.42 -20.07
N LYS A 65 -7.51 19.02 -19.28
CA LYS A 65 -8.64 19.80 -19.84
C LYS A 65 -8.42 21.30 -19.80
N ILE A 66 -7.78 21.81 -18.76
CA ILE A 66 -7.63 23.26 -18.55
C ILE A 66 -6.28 23.74 -19.09
N TRP A 67 -5.19 23.08 -18.72
CA TRP A 67 -3.85 23.61 -19.00
C TRP A 67 -3.35 23.32 -20.43
N VAL A 68 -3.63 22.12 -20.95
CA VAL A 68 -3.20 21.72 -22.30
C VAL A 68 -4.37 21.19 -23.13
N PRO A 69 -5.39 22.04 -23.39
CA PRO A 69 -6.56 21.61 -24.16
C PRO A 69 -6.14 21.17 -25.56
N GLY A 70 -6.58 19.99 -25.99
CA GLY A 70 -6.35 19.50 -27.35
C GLY A 70 -5.03 18.75 -27.58
N LYS A 71 -4.27 18.41 -26.52
CA LYS A 71 -3.09 17.55 -26.66
C LYS A 71 -3.50 16.18 -27.22
N GLY A 72 -2.86 15.77 -28.31
CA GLY A 72 -3.18 14.54 -29.04
C GLY A 72 -2.93 13.28 -28.20
N LYS A 73 -3.58 12.17 -28.54
CA LYS A 73 -3.25 10.86 -27.95
C LYS A 73 -1.91 10.37 -28.50
N VAL A 74 -1.11 9.70 -27.67
CA VAL A 74 0.13 9.05 -28.11
C VAL A 74 -0.20 7.96 -29.13
N ASP A 75 0.42 8.01 -30.31
CA ASP A 75 0.34 6.95 -31.31
C ASP A 75 1.21 5.77 -30.89
N ARG A 76 0.57 4.74 -30.35
CA ARG A 76 1.21 3.53 -29.83
C ARG A 76 1.94 2.71 -30.90
N ASN A 77 1.58 2.87 -32.18
CA ASN A 77 2.12 2.06 -33.27
C ASN A 77 3.39 2.65 -33.88
N LYS A 78 3.57 3.98 -33.77
CA LYS A 78 4.70 4.70 -34.35
C LYS A 78 5.76 5.09 -33.32
N CYS A 79 5.41 5.10 -32.03
CA CYS A 79 6.35 5.45 -30.98
C CYS A 79 7.23 4.23 -30.64
N THR A 80 8.55 4.43 -30.57
CA THR A 80 9.53 3.35 -30.33
C THR A 80 10.35 3.56 -29.05
N CYS A 81 10.76 4.80 -28.74
CA CYS A 81 11.66 5.08 -27.61
C CYS A 81 11.14 6.14 -26.61
N SER A 82 10.06 6.86 -26.93
CA SER A 82 9.46 7.88 -26.06
C SER A 82 7.95 7.96 -26.33
N CYS A 83 7.17 7.18 -25.59
CA CYS A 83 5.71 7.08 -25.72
C CYS A 83 5.00 7.81 -24.58
N PHE A 84 5.24 9.11 -24.47
CA PHE A 84 4.73 9.96 -23.39
C PHE A 84 3.84 11.09 -23.93
N ASP A 85 2.66 11.27 -23.34
CA ASP A 85 1.66 12.25 -23.79
C ASP A 85 1.98 13.70 -23.42
N THR A 86 2.98 13.87 -22.55
CA THR A 86 3.48 15.15 -22.02
C THR A 86 2.41 16.02 -21.34
N VAL A 87 1.23 15.49 -21.02
CA VAL A 87 0.12 16.24 -20.40
C VAL A 87 0.53 16.79 -19.03
N PHE A 88 1.24 15.98 -18.25
CA PHE A 88 1.74 16.40 -16.95
C PHE A 88 2.74 17.57 -17.02
N ARG A 89 3.43 17.73 -18.15
CA ARG A 89 4.43 18.79 -18.37
C ARG A 89 3.83 20.07 -18.91
N GLY A 90 2.54 20.07 -19.27
CA GLY A 90 1.87 21.27 -19.74
C GLY A 90 2.19 21.60 -21.19
N GLN A 91 2.24 22.90 -21.49
CA GLN A 91 2.65 23.46 -22.77
C GLN A 91 4.17 23.54 -22.96
N TYR A 92 4.96 23.21 -21.92
CA TYR A 92 6.42 23.35 -21.97
C TYR A 92 7.14 22.22 -22.74
N GLU A 93 6.44 21.13 -23.03
CA GLU A 93 7.02 19.94 -23.64
C GLU A 93 6.00 19.30 -24.59
N ASP A 94 6.38 19.19 -25.86
CA ASP A 94 5.57 18.57 -26.91
C ASP A 94 5.93 17.09 -27.10
N GLN A 95 5.09 16.38 -27.84
CA GLN A 95 5.30 14.96 -28.14
C GLN A 95 6.53 14.80 -29.05
N GLY A 96 7.48 13.96 -28.64
CA GLY A 96 8.72 13.75 -29.39
C GLY A 96 9.86 13.20 -28.54
N PRO A 97 11.11 13.35 -29.01
CA PRO A 97 12.30 12.95 -28.26
C PRO A 97 12.42 13.80 -27.00
N THR A 98 12.15 13.20 -25.83
CA THR A 98 12.27 13.87 -24.54
C THR A 98 13.54 13.42 -23.82
N THR A 99 14.07 14.26 -22.94
CA THR A 99 15.19 13.89 -22.06
C THR A 99 14.81 12.75 -21.11
N TYR A 100 15.81 12.10 -20.53
CA TYR A 100 15.63 11.06 -19.51
C TYR A 100 14.69 11.53 -18.38
N LYS A 101 13.78 10.65 -17.96
CA LYS A 101 12.83 10.86 -16.87
C LYS A 101 12.93 9.68 -15.90
N HIS A 102 12.84 9.96 -14.60
CA HIS A 102 12.84 8.90 -13.58
C HIS A 102 11.50 8.15 -13.50
N VAL A 103 10.39 8.88 -13.65
CA VAL A 103 9.02 8.32 -13.69
C VAL A 103 8.20 9.20 -14.62
N TYR A 104 7.47 8.60 -15.55
CA TYR A 104 6.56 9.30 -16.46
C TYR A 104 5.29 8.46 -16.67
N PHE A 105 4.15 9.12 -16.81
CA PHE A 105 2.84 8.47 -16.93
C PHE A 105 1.93 9.22 -17.89
N ASN A 106 1.26 8.49 -18.78
CA ASN A 106 0.26 9.09 -19.66
C ASN A 106 -1.03 9.35 -18.88
N ALA A 107 -1.70 10.48 -19.10
CA ALA A 107 -3.01 10.84 -18.53
C ALA A 107 -4.14 9.94 -19.08
N THR A 108 -4.08 8.65 -18.72
CA THR A 108 -4.95 7.58 -19.20
C THR A 108 -5.62 6.87 -18.04
N TRP A 109 -6.60 6.02 -18.36
CA TRP A 109 -7.27 5.20 -17.36
C TRP A 109 -6.32 4.20 -16.67
N GLN A 110 -5.29 3.72 -17.36
CA GLN A 110 -4.31 2.81 -16.76
C GLN A 110 -3.52 3.50 -15.65
N THR A 111 -3.13 4.75 -15.85
CA THR A 111 -2.47 5.53 -14.79
C THR A 111 -3.38 5.75 -13.59
N MET A 112 -4.69 5.92 -13.78
CA MET A 112 -5.63 5.96 -12.65
C MET A 112 -5.68 4.64 -11.89
N ARG A 113 -5.64 3.49 -12.59
CA ARG A 113 -5.57 2.17 -11.95
C ARG A 113 -4.27 2.00 -11.15
N ILE A 114 -3.13 2.43 -11.69
CA ILE A 114 -1.84 2.43 -10.98
C ILE A 114 -1.94 3.25 -9.69
N TRP A 115 -2.51 4.45 -9.75
CA TRP A 115 -2.71 5.30 -8.58
C TRP A 115 -3.61 4.65 -7.55
N LEU A 116 -4.79 4.17 -7.94
CA LEU A 116 -5.73 3.50 -7.05
C LEU A 116 -5.09 2.31 -6.36
N PHE A 117 -4.41 1.44 -7.12
CA PHE A 117 -3.77 0.25 -6.60
C PHE A 117 -2.62 0.60 -5.63
N THR A 118 -1.79 1.58 -5.98
CA THR A 118 -0.72 2.08 -5.11
C THR A 118 -1.26 2.65 -3.81
N VAL A 119 -2.34 3.44 -3.86
CA VAL A 119 -3.00 4.01 -2.67
C VAL A 119 -3.50 2.90 -1.74
N ILE A 120 -4.15 1.87 -2.28
CA ILE A 120 -4.63 0.72 -1.49
C ILE A 120 -3.46 0.05 -0.77
N PHE A 121 -2.38 -0.29 -1.49
CA PHE A 121 -1.20 -0.93 -0.89
C PHE A 121 -0.54 -0.09 0.20
N VAL A 122 -0.35 1.21 -0.05
CA VAL A 122 0.23 2.13 0.94
C VAL A 122 -0.65 2.26 2.18
N LEU A 123 -1.98 2.33 2.02
CA LEU A 123 -2.89 2.42 3.15
C LEU A 123 -2.97 1.12 3.95
N LEU A 124 -2.93 -0.05 3.28
CA LEU A 124 -2.84 -1.35 3.97
C LEU A 124 -1.55 -1.46 4.79
N ALA A 125 -0.41 -1.09 4.21
CA ALA A 125 0.87 -1.05 4.91
C ALA A 125 0.86 -0.05 6.08
N TYR A 126 0.22 1.10 5.91
CA TYR A 126 0.05 2.08 6.99
C TYR A 126 -0.78 1.51 8.14
N GLU A 127 -1.93 0.88 7.86
CA GLU A 127 -2.77 0.28 8.91
C GLU A 127 -2.08 -0.90 9.61
N SER A 128 -1.29 -1.72 8.90
CA SER A 128 -0.52 -2.81 9.52
C SER A 128 0.56 -2.25 10.47
N ILE A 129 1.31 -1.23 10.06
CA ILE A 129 2.32 -0.58 10.91
C ILE A 129 1.66 0.09 12.12
N LYS A 130 0.57 0.82 11.90
CA LYS A 130 -0.22 1.47 12.97
C LYS A 130 -0.74 0.46 13.99
N TYR A 131 -1.11 -0.75 13.56
CA TYR A 131 -1.47 -1.84 14.45
C TYR A 131 -0.27 -2.41 15.22
N LEU A 132 0.89 -2.57 14.57
CA LEU A 132 2.09 -3.16 15.17
C LEU A 132 2.79 -2.24 16.18
N ILE A 133 2.81 -0.92 15.96
CA ILE A 133 3.53 0.03 16.83
C ILE A 133 3.11 -0.08 18.31
N PRO A 134 1.80 -0.06 18.66
CA PRO A 134 1.38 -0.27 20.05
C PRO A 134 1.78 -1.63 20.62
N LEU A 135 1.76 -2.70 19.83
CA LEU A 135 2.14 -4.04 20.28
C LEU A 135 3.62 -4.10 20.65
N ILE A 136 4.48 -3.52 19.81
CA ILE A 136 5.92 -3.39 20.05
C ILE A 136 6.17 -2.58 21.32
N ARG A 137 5.54 -1.41 21.44
CA ARG A 137 5.71 -0.51 22.60
C ARG A 137 5.27 -1.16 23.92
N ARG A 138 4.21 -1.96 23.89
CA ARG A 138 3.67 -2.66 25.07
C ARG A 138 4.30 -4.01 25.34
N ARG A 139 5.26 -4.44 24.50
CA ARG A 139 5.89 -5.78 24.54
C ARG A 139 4.87 -6.93 24.50
N ASN A 140 3.77 -6.72 23.80
CA ASN A 140 2.74 -7.74 23.58
C ASN A 140 2.89 -8.42 22.21
N LEU A 141 4.02 -8.20 21.55
CA LEU A 141 4.31 -8.77 20.25
C LEU A 141 4.77 -10.22 20.38
N ARG A 142 4.17 -11.14 19.63
CA ARG A 142 4.66 -12.51 19.45
C ARG A 142 5.78 -12.52 18.37
N PRO A 143 7.05 -12.75 18.73
CA PRO A 143 8.17 -12.55 17.80
C PRO A 143 8.14 -13.46 16.56
N ALA A 144 7.71 -14.71 16.72
CA ALA A 144 7.60 -15.67 15.62
C ALA A 144 6.64 -15.16 14.52
N MET A 145 5.43 -14.77 14.91
CA MET A 145 4.43 -14.21 13.99
C MET A 145 4.89 -12.89 13.38
N PHE A 146 5.63 -12.07 14.13
CA PHE A 146 6.21 -10.84 13.58
C PHE A 146 7.31 -11.13 12.54
N ALA A 147 8.15 -12.14 12.76
CA ALA A 147 9.15 -12.56 11.78
C ALA A 147 8.49 -13.04 10.48
N LEU A 148 7.40 -13.81 10.59
CA LEU A 148 6.57 -14.24 9.47
C LEU A 148 5.95 -13.04 8.72
N TYR A 149 5.43 -12.05 9.44
CA TYR A 149 4.96 -10.80 8.84
C TYR A 149 6.06 -10.06 8.07
N VAL A 150 7.26 -9.96 8.64
CA VAL A 150 8.40 -9.31 7.99
C VAL A 150 8.84 -10.06 6.74
N ALA A 151 8.84 -11.40 6.76
CA ALA A 151 9.12 -12.22 5.58
C ALA A 151 8.15 -11.94 4.43
N ASN A 152 6.87 -11.74 4.73
CA ASN A 152 5.84 -11.42 3.73
C ASN A 152 5.97 -10.02 3.11
N LEU A 153 6.80 -9.12 3.64
CA LEU A 153 6.93 -7.77 3.06
C LEU A 153 7.49 -7.80 1.62
N TYR A 154 8.39 -8.74 1.33
CA TYR A 154 8.97 -8.87 0.00
C TYR A 154 7.93 -9.30 -1.05
N PRO A 155 7.19 -10.42 -0.86
CA PRO A 155 6.18 -10.80 -1.85
C PRO A 155 5.07 -9.75 -2.03
N HIS A 156 4.56 -9.10 -0.97
CA HIS A 156 3.66 -7.94 -1.12
C HIS A 156 4.23 -6.80 -1.97
N TYR A 157 5.51 -6.43 -1.73
CA TYR A 157 6.18 -5.41 -2.52
C TYR A 157 6.34 -5.83 -3.99
N TYR A 158 6.73 -7.08 -4.22
CA TYR A 158 6.88 -7.65 -5.55
C TYR A 158 5.56 -7.64 -6.31
N SER A 159 4.44 -7.99 -5.65
CA SER A 159 3.11 -7.92 -6.24
C SER A 159 2.75 -6.49 -6.62
N TRP A 160 2.91 -5.52 -5.71
CA TRP A 160 2.68 -4.11 -6.03
C TRP A 160 3.47 -3.64 -7.26
N TRP A 161 4.77 -3.93 -7.28
CA TRP A 161 5.64 -3.57 -8.40
C TRP A 161 5.20 -4.22 -9.72
N SER A 162 4.83 -5.49 -9.67
CA SER A 162 4.36 -6.22 -10.85
C SER A 162 3.07 -5.62 -11.41
N TYR A 163 2.10 -5.26 -10.55
CA TYR A 163 0.88 -4.58 -11.00
C TYR A 163 1.14 -3.20 -11.57
N PHE A 164 2.06 -2.44 -10.96
CA PHE A 164 2.51 -1.17 -11.50
C PHE A 164 3.00 -1.36 -12.95
N SER A 165 3.87 -2.35 -13.19
CA SER A 165 4.37 -2.69 -14.52
C SER A 165 3.28 -3.16 -15.48
N TYR A 166 2.39 -4.08 -15.06
CA TYR A 166 1.31 -4.59 -15.92
C TYR A 166 0.40 -3.47 -16.44
N TYR A 167 -0.01 -2.56 -15.58
CA TYR A 167 -0.82 -1.42 -16.01
C TYR A 167 -0.02 -0.40 -16.84
N ASN A 168 1.27 -0.22 -16.55
CA ASN A 168 2.11 0.73 -17.28
C ASN A 168 2.41 0.24 -18.71
N GLU A 169 2.58 -1.07 -18.89
CA GLU A 169 2.90 -1.72 -20.16
C GLU A 169 1.65 -2.21 -20.91
N ASP A 170 0.47 -2.16 -20.27
CA ASP A 170 -0.77 -2.76 -20.79
C ASP A 170 -0.62 -4.27 -21.06
N PHE A 171 0.24 -4.94 -20.29
CA PHE A 171 0.62 -6.35 -20.44
C PHE A 171 0.11 -7.18 -19.26
N TYR A 172 -0.72 -8.20 -19.52
CA TYR A 172 -1.52 -8.88 -18.49
C TYR A 172 -1.44 -10.41 -18.51
N ASP A 173 -0.48 -11.00 -19.21
CA ASP A 173 -0.41 -12.46 -19.42
C ASP A 173 -0.46 -13.26 -18.10
N TYR A 174 0.13 -12.71 -17.03
CA TYR A 174 0.16 -13.34 -15.70
C TYR A 174 -0.79 -12.71 -14.67
N TYR A 175 -1.60 -11.73 -15.08
CA TYR A 175 -2.37 -10.89 -14.15
C TYR A 175 -3.34 -11.71 -13.26
N LYS A 176 -4.08 -12.65 -13.87
CA LYS A 176 -5.09 -13.45 -13.16
C LYS A 176 -4.47 -14.35 -12.10
N HIS A 177 -3.40 -15.06 -12.46
CA HIS A 177 -2.66 -15.92 -11.54
C HIS A 177 -2.08 -15.07 -10.40
N HIS A 178 -1.38 -13.99 -10.71
CA HIS A 178 -0.82 -13.09 -9.70
C HIS A 178 -1.90 -12.52 -8.75
N MET A 179 -3.10 -12.26 -9.26
CA MET A 179 -4.21 -11.74 -8.44
C MET A 179 -4.72 -12.74 -7.41
N LEU A 180 -4.75 -14.02 -7.78
CA LEU A 180 -5.06 -15.07 -6.80
C LEU A 180 -4.03 -15.07 -5.67
N PHE A 181 -2.73 -15.14 -6.00
CA PHE A 181 -1.63 -15.12 -5.03
C PHE A 181 -1.69 -13.88 -4.12
N THR A 182 -1.88 -12.70 -4.70
CA THR A 182 -1.94 -11.44 -3.93
C THR A 182 -3.10 -11.46 -2.93
N ILE A 183 -4.28 -11.93 -3.34
CA ILE A 183 -5.46 -11.98 -2.45
C ILE A 183 -5.22 -12.99 -1.32
N THR A 184 -4.74 -14.19 -1.64
CA THR A 184 -4.47 -15.23 -0.63
C THR A 184 -3.35 -14.82 0.31
N GLU A 185 -2.32 -14.14 -0.17
CA GLU A 185 -1.23 -13.60 0.64
C GLU A 185 -1.70 -12.47 1.57
N VAL A 186 -2.58 -11.58 1.11
CA VAL A 186 -3.22 -10.56 1.96
C VAL A 186 -4.05 -11.23 3.06
N ILE A 187 -4.80 -12.28 2.73
CA ILE A 187 -5.58 -13.05 3.73
C ILE A 187 -4.64 -13.67 4.77
N ALA A 188 -3.61 -14.41 4.34
CA ALA A 188 -2.64 -15.02 5.25
C ALA A 188 -1.96 -13.96 6.14
N THR A 189 -1.55 -12.83 5.56
CA THR A 189 -0.92 -11.73 6.28
C THR A 189 -1.86 -11.08 7.29
N CYS A 190 -3.16 -10.94 6.98
CA CYS A 190 -4.15 -10.47 7.95
C CYS A 190 -4.28 -11.41 9.15
N LEU A 191 -4.24 -12.73 8.93
CA LEU A 191 -4.27 -13.73 10.00
C LEU A 191 -2.99 -13.68 10.84
N VAL A 192 -1.83 -13.61 10.21
CA VAL A 192 -0.52 -13.48 10.88
C VAL A 192 -0.44 -12.19 11.69
N LEU A 193 -0.89 -11.06 11.14
CA LEU A 193 -0.99 -9.78 11.86
C LEU A 193 -1.91 -9.91 13.08
N ASN A 194 -3.04 -10.58 12.95
CA ASN A 194 -3.89 -10.83 14.11
C ASN A 194 -3.15 -11.66 15.18
N LEU A 195 -2.42 -12.71 14.78
CA LEU A 195 -1.65 -13.57 15.68
C LEU A 195 -0.36 -12.92 16.23
N CYS A 196 0.05 -11.75 15.73
CA CYS A 196 1.16 -10.98 16.28
C CYS A 196 0.88 -10.45 17.70
N ASP A 197 -0.38 -10.27 18.11
CA ASP A 197 -0.73 -9.91 19.48
C ASP A 197 -0.74 -11.18 20.36
N ASN A 198 0.10 -11.22 21.39
CA ASN A 198 0.21 -12.37 22.29
C ASN A 198 -1.07 -12.65 23.09
N ARG A 199 -1.98 -11.68 23.17
CA ARG A 199 -3.30 -11.82 23.80
C ARG A 199 -4.31 -12.52 22.91
N ASN A 200 -4.04 -12.60 21.60
CA ASN A 200 -4.89 -13.36 20.69
C ASN A 200 -4.51 -14.84 20.75
N GLU A 201 -5.49 -15.66 21.08
CA GLU A 201 -5.34 -17.12 21.13
C GLU A 201 -5.02 -17.68 19.73
N ILE A 202 -4.12 -18.65 19.72
CA ILE A 202 -3.82 -19.45 18.54
C ILE A 202 -4.94 -20.47 18.40
N VAL A 203 -5.83 -20.23 17.45
CA VAL A 203 -6.94 -21.12 17.13
C VAL A 203 -6.62 -21.90 15.85
N SER A 204 -6.94 -23.20 15.86
CA SER A 204 -6.53 -24.13 14.80
C SER A 204 -6.97 -23.71 13.40
N TRP A 205 -8.13 -23.07 13.25
CA TRP A 205 -8.62 -22.65 11.94
C TRP A 205 -7.75 -21.55 11.30
N LYS A 206 -7.16 -20.64 12.09
CA LYS A 206 -6.27 -19.58 11.57
C LYS A 206 -4.97 -20.20 11.06
N ILE A 207 -4.38 -21.08 11.86
CA ILE A 207 -3.16 -21.80 11.47
C ILE A 207 -3.42 -22.68 10.25
N LEU A 208 -4.52 -23.45 10.25
CA LEU A 208 -4.89 -24.28 9.11
C LEU A 208 -5.08 -23.43 7.84
N ALA A 209 -5.70 -22.25 7.94
CA ALA A 209 -5.87 -21.36 6.80
C ALA A 209 -4.52 -20.83 6.29
N ILE A 210 -3.63 -20.38 7.17
CA ILE A 210 -2.29 -19.91 6.80
C ILE A 210 -1.52 -21.06 6.13
N VAL A 211 -1.40 -22.21 6.77
CA VAL A 211 -0.70 -23.39 6.22
C VAL A 211 -1.29 -23.83 4.88
N SER A 212 -2.62 -23.86 4.74
CA SER A 212 -3.27 -24.26 3.49
C SER A 212 -2.97 -23.29 2.33
N ILE A 213 -2.95 -21.99 2.60
CA ILE A 213 -2.59 -20.98 1.60
C ILE A 213 -1.13 -21.13 1.17
N ASN A 214 -0.20 -21.26 2.12
CA ASN A 214 1.22 -21.39 1.82
C ASN A 214 1.54 -22.71 1.09
N LEU A 215 0.87 -23.82 1.45
CA LEU A 215 0.99 -25.09 0.71
C LEU A 215 0.50 -24.96 -0.74
N MET A 216 -0.59 -24.23 -0.96
CA MET A 216 -1.08 -23.94 -2.29
C MET A 216 -0.06 -23.11 -3.08
N HIS A 217 0.52 -22.07 -2.48
CA HIS A 217 1.56 -21.27 -3.13
C HIS A 217 2.78 -22.09 -3.52
N ILE A 218 3.34 -22.88 -2.58
CA ILE A 218 4.49 -23.75 -2.84
C ILE A 218 4.19 -24.73 -3.98
N SER A 219 2.99 -25.32 -3.99
CA SER A 219 2.60 -26.28 -5.02
C SER A 219 2.51 -25.62 -6.40
N VAL A 220 1.84 -24.47 -6.48
CA VAL A 220 1.60 -23.77 -7.74
C VAL A 220 2.90 -23.12 -8.26
N GLU A 221 3.62 -22.36 -7.43
CA GLU A 221 4.90 -21.73 -7.80
C GLU A 221 5.97 -22.79 -8.12
N GLY A 222 5.99 -23.86 -7.33
CA GLY A 222 6.78 -25.07 -7.56
C GLY A 222 6.63 -25.59 -8.99
N SER A 223 5.39 -25.86 -9.37
CA SER A 223 5.04 -26.45 -10.66
C SER A 223 5.29 -25.51 -11.86
N ASP A 224 5.10 -24.21 -11.67
CA ASP A 224 5.15 -23.25 -12.78
C ASP A 224 6.59 -22.85 -13.12
N GLN A 225 7.32 -22.26 -12.17
CA GLN A 225 8.58 -21.56 -12.46
C GLN A 225 9.72 -21.93 -11.52
N PHE A 226 9.43 -22.33 -10.27
CA PHE A 226 10.49 -22.56 -9.28
C PHE A 226 11.36 -23.77 -9.64
N ILE A 227 10.75 -24.92 -9.95
CA ILE A 227 11.51 -26.14 -10.29
C ILE A 227 12.34 -25.92 -11.55
N GLN A 228 11.78 -25.31 -12.59
CA GLN A 228 12.50 -25.10 -13.84
C GLN A 228 13.67 -24.13 -13.70
N HIS A 229 13.45 -23.01 -13.02
CA HIS A 229 14.47 -21.97 -12.95
C HIS A 229 15.52 -22.27 -11.89
N VAL A 230 15.10 -22.64 -10.68
CA VAL A 230 15.99 -22.81 -9.52
C VAL A 230 16.55 -24.22 -9.46
N VAL A 231 15.69 -25.25 -9.49
CA VAL A 231 16.12 -26.65 -9.29
C VAL A 231 16.85 -27.18 -10.52
N TYR A 232 16.34 -26.93 -11.72
CA TYR A 232 17.00 -27.33 -12.97
C TYR A 232 18.00 -26.29 -13.49
N GLY A 233 18.20 -25.17 -12.78
CA GLY A 233 19.20 -24.16 -13.11
C GLY A 233 18.98 -23.46 -14.46
N LYS A 234 17.75 -23.47 -15.00
CA LYS A 234 17.44 -22.87 -16.31
C LYS A 234 17.10 -21.38 -16.22
N GLY A 235 17.00 -20.83 -15.01
CA GLY A 235 16.65 -19.43 -14.77
C GLY A 235 17.85 -18.49 -14.80
N SER A 236 17.62 -17.26 -15.25
CA SER A 236 18.56 -16.16 -15.05
C SER A 236 18.72 -15.81 -13.57
N HIS A 237 19.78 -15.10 -13.21
CA HIS A 237 20.03 -14.67 -11.83
C HIS A 237 18.84 -13.93 -11.20
N PHE A 238 18.18 -13.05 -11.95
CA PHE A 238 17.00 -12.33 -11.49
C PHE A 238 15.81 -13.27 -11.24
N GLN A 239 15.52 -14.18 -12.17
CA GLN A 239 14.43 -15.15 -12.01
C GLN A 239 14.66 -16.05 -10.79
N ASN A 240 15.91 -16.49 -10.57
CA ASN A 240 16.26 -17.32 -9.42
C ASN A 240 16.09 -16.56 -8.11
N ALA A 241 16.62 -15.33 -8.03
CA ALA A 241 16.49 -14.49 -6.83
C ALA A 241 15.02 -14.18 -6.51
N ARG A 242 14.21 -13.88 -7.53
CA ARG A 242 12.78 -13.66 -7.38
C ARG A 242 12.08 -14.89 -6.81
N ASN A 243 12.24 -16.06 -7.45
CA ASN A 243 11.55 -17.28 -7.04
C ASN A 243 11.97 -17.71 -5.63
N ILE A 244 13.24 -17.52 -5.26
CA ILE A 244 13.70 -17.75 -3.88
C ILE A 244 13.01 -16.79 -2.91
N GLY A 245 12.93 -15.50 -3.25
CA GLY A 245 12.28 -14.51 -2.39
C GLY A 245 10.78 -14.72 -2.19
N LEU A 246 10.09 -15.31 -3.17
CA LEU A 246 8.67 -15.66 -3.07
C LEU A 246 8.45 -16.97 -2.28
N MET A 247 9.30 -17.98 -2.49
CA MET A 247 9.20 -19.29 -1.84
C MET A 247 9.60 -19.28 -0.35
N ILE A 248 10.60 -18.46 0.05
CA ILE A 248 11.09 -18.44 1.43
C ILE A 248 9.98 -18.12 2.45
N PRO A 249 9.18 -17.06 2.27
CA PRO A 249 8.09 -16.75 3.19
C PRO A 249 7.11 -17.92 3.34
N ASP A 250 6.69 -18.56 2.25
CA ASP A 250 5.75 -19.69 2.30
C ASP A 250 6.33 -20.89 3.08
N LEU A 251 7.61 -21.21 2.88
CA LEU A 251 8.30 -22.24 3.64
C LEU A 251 8.40 -21.90 5.14
N LEU A 252 8.67 -20.62 5.46
CA LEU A 252 8.76 -20.17 6.85
C LEU A 252 7.42 -20.32 7.58
N HIS A 253 6.29 -20.00 6.94
CA HIS A 253 4.97 -20.22 7.53
C HIS A 253 4.73 -21.69 7.87
N ILE A 254 5.16 -22.63 7.02
CA ILE A 254 5.01 -24.06 7.30
C ILE A 254 5.91 -24.53 8.45
N CYS A 255 7.11 -23.95 8.60
CA CYS A 255 8.07 -24.40 9.60
C CYS A 255 7.88 -23.77 10.99
N ILE A 256 7.30 -22.57 11.07
CA ILE A 256 7.23 -21.77 12.30
C ILE A 256 5.82 -21.77 12.92
N ASP A 257 4.76 -21.93 12.13
CA ASP A 257 3.37 -22.04 12.63
C ASP A 257 3.07 -23.38 13.30
#